data_AF-A0A7K4NI79-F1
#
_entry.id   AF-A0A7K4NI79-F1
#
_cell.length_a   1.000
_cell.length_b   1.000
_cell.length_c   1.000
_cell.angle_alpha   90.00
_cell.angle_beta   90.00
_cell.angle_gamma   90.00
#
_symmetry.space_group_name_H-M   'P 1'
#
loop_
_entity.id
_entity.type
_entity.pdbx_description
1 polymer ?
#
loop_
_entity_poly.entity_id
_entity_poly.type
_entity_poly.pdbx_seq_one_letter_code
_entity_poly.pdbx_strand_id
1 'polypeptide(L)'
;MVISKENKDFIDSLIDYYISESESYRQIAENFVPEVESVPDTTFGIITGCVYSGFLQAYQNQQLTPSLEDMREFNQIMKEQATVIKKSILGISEVQVDEKESENESDQDSAENNS
;
A
#
# COMPACT_ATOMS: atom_id res chain seq x y z
N MET A 1 11.62 -11.60 22.10
CA MET A 1 11.20 -10.31 22.71
C MET A 1 10.18 -9.73 21.74
N VAL A 2 9.10 -9.18 22.25
CA VAL A 2 8.05 -8.49 21.47
C VAL A 2 8.51 -7.05 21.31
N ILE A 3 8.28 -6.43 20.14
CA ILE A 3 8.64 -5.03 19.86
C ILE A 3 8.11 -4.16 21.00
N SER A 4 8.95 -3.25 21.51
CA SER A 4 8.56 -2.33 22.57
C SER A 4 7.37 -1.48 22.12
N LYS A 5 6.53 -1.04 23.07
CA LYS A 5 5.40 -0.17 22.75
C LYS A 5 5.86 1.10 22.00
N GLU A 6 6.94 1.71 22.46
CA GLU A 6 7.53 2.89 21.82
C GLU A 6 7.92 2.63 20.36
N ASN A 7 8.56 1.50 20.07
CA ASN A 7 8.94 1.17 18.70
C ASN A 7 7.72 0.82 17.85
N LYS A 8 6.65 0.24 18.41
CA LYS A 8 5.38 0.03 17.70
C LYS A 8 4.69 1.32 17.35
N ASP A 9 4.51 2.21 18.32
CA ASP A 9 3.88 3.52 18.11
C ASP A 9 4.66 4.32 17.04
N PHE A 10 5.99 4.17 17.01
CA PHE A 10 6.84 4.73 15.96
C PHE A 10 6.63 4.08 14.58
N ILE A 11 6.56 2.74 14.49
CA ILE A 11 6.27 2.03 13.23
C ILE A 11 4.90 2.45 12.69
N ASP A 12 3.88 2.51 13.54
CA ASP A 12 2.53 2.92 13.14
C ASP A 12 2.54 4.34 12.58
N SER A 13 3.25 5.26 13.25
CA SER A 13 3.42 6.64 12.77
C SER A 13 4.17 6.71 11.43
N LEU A 14 5.17 5.85 11.21
CA LEU A 14 5.86 5.75 9.91
C LEU A 14 4.90 5.27 8.82
N ILE A 15 4.13 4.22 9.09
CA ILE A 15 3.17 3.67 8.13
C ILE A 15 2.15 4.75 7.73
N ASP A 16 1.57 5.46 8.71
CA ASP A 16 0.61 6.54 8.46
C ASP A 16 1.22 7.66 7.60
N TYR A 17 2.46 8.05 7.92
CA TYR A 17 3.20 9.05 7.13
C TYR A 17 3.42 8.59 5.68
N TYR A 18 3.87 7.36 5.45
CA TYR A 18 4.12 6.87 4.09
C TYR A 18 2.82 6.65 3.30
N ILE A 19 1.70 6.35 3.99
CA ILE A 19 0.37 6.31 3.40
C ILE A 19 -0.06 7.71 2.95
N SER A 20 0.11 8.74 3.79
CA SER A 20 -0.28 10.11 3.44
C SER A 20 0.53 10.67 2.27
N GLU A 21 1.78 10.22 2.13
CA GLU A 21 2.71 10.65 1.09
C GLU A 21 2.80 9.66 -0.10
N SER A 22 1.87 8.71 -0.23
CA SER A 22 2.00 7.61 -1.19
C SER A 22 2.08 8.05 -2.66
N GLU A 23 1.50 9.20 -3.00
CA GLU A 23 1.62 9.79 -4.35
C GLU A 23 3.07 10.18 -4.69
N SER A 24 3.80 10.75 -3.73
CA SER A 24 5.20 11.13 -3.90
C SER A 24 6.08 9.90 -4.18
N TYR A 25 5.82 8.79 -3.49
CA TYR A 25 6.52 7.52 -3.75
C TYR A 25 6.11 6.88 -5.08
N ARG A 26 4.87 7.09 -5.52
CA ARG A 26 4.40 6.66 -6.84
C ARG A 26 5.14 7.39 -7.96
N GLN A 27 5.32 8.69 -7.85
CA GLN A 27 6.11 9.48 -8.80
C GLN A 27 7.56 9.00 -8.89
N ILE A 28 8.16 8.57 -7.77
CA ILE A 28 9.49 7.95 -7.79
C ILE A 28 9.46 6.67 -8.63
N ALA A 29 8.50 5.77 -8.40
CA ALA A 29 8.37 4.52 -9.15
C ALA A 29 8.14 4.74 -10.66
N GLU A 30 7.41 5.78 -11.05
CA GLU A 30 7.17 6.14 -12.46
C GLU A 30 8.46 6.49 -13.22
N ASN A 31 9.47 7.07 -12.55
CA ASN A 31 10.76 7.40 -13.17
C ASN A 31 11.60 6.17 -13.55
N PHE A 32 11.23 4.99 -13.07
CA PHE A 32 11.91 3.73 -13.38
C PHE A 32 11.13 2.90 -14.41
N VAL A 33 10.20 3.50 -15.15
CA VAL A 33 9.62 2.88 -16.34
C VAL A 33 10.59 3.09 -17.51
N PRO A 34 10.96 2.04 -18.27
CA PRO A 34 10.34 0.70 -18.31
C PRO A 34 11.01 -0.39 -17.47
N GLU A 35 11.99 -0.07 -16.62
CA GLU A 35 12.68 -1.05 -15.78
C GLU A 35 11.76 -1.76 -14.77
N VAL A 36 10.66 -1.13 -14.38
CA VAL A 36 9.63 -1.72 -13.51
C VAL A 36 8.36 -2.08 -14.27
N GLU A 37 7.82 -3.27 -14.02
CA GLU A 37 6.61 -3.77 -14.69
C GLU A 37 5.31 -3.19 -14.11
N SER A 38 5.31 -2.87 -12.80
CA SER A 38 4.13 -2.40 -12.07
C SER A 38 4.51 -1.23 -11.17
N VAL A 39 4.12 -0.01 -11.57
CA VAL A 39 4.30 1.20 -10.73
C VAL A 39 3.66 1.02 -9.34
N PRO A 40 2.42 0.50 -9.20
CA PRO A 40 1.81 0.31 -7.88
C PRO A 40 2.58 -0.67 -6.99
N ASP A 41 3.04 -1.81 -7.52
CA ASP A 41 3.76 -2.80 -6.71
C ASP A 41 5.18 -2.32 -6.36
N THR A 42 5.84 -1.60 -7.28
CA THR A 42 7.11 -0.93 -6.99
C THR A 42 6.93 0.12 -5.89
N THR A 43 5.88 0.94 -5.96
CA THR A 43 5.57 1.94 -4.92
C THR A 43 5.33 1.28 -3.57
N PHE A 44 4.57 0.18 -3.55
CA PHE A 44 4.34 -0.62 -2.34
C PHE A 44 5.64 -1.15 -1.75
N GLY A 45 6.54 -1.65 -2.61
CA GLY A 45 7.88 -2.10 -2.23
C GLY A 45 8.74 -0.98 -1.66
N ILE A 46 8.73 0.21 -2.26
CA ILE A 46 9.44 1.40 -1.77
C ILE A 46 8.95 1.77 -0.36
N ILE A 47 7.64 1.92 -0.18
CA ILE A 47 7.05 2.26 1.13
C ILE A 47 7.40 1.21 2.18
N THR A 48 7.23 -0.07 1.87
CA THR A 48 7.55 -1.18 2.78
C THR A 48 9.04 -1.17 3.16
N GLY A 49 9.93 -0.94 2.19
CA GLY A 49 11.37 -0.85 2.42
C GLY A 49 11.77 0.36 3.27
N CYS A 50 11.09 1.50 3.08
CA CYS A 50 11.29 2.69 3.90
C CYS A 50 10.84 2.48 5.35
N VAL A 51 9.67 1.90 5.57
CA VAL A 51 9.18 1.54 6.93
C VAL A 51 10.14 0.57 7.61
N TYR A 52 10.61 -0.45 6.90
CA TYR A 52 11.59 -1.41 7.42
C TYR A 52 12.92 -0.74 7.79
N SER A 53 13.40 0.18 6.95
CA SER A 53 14.63 0.94 7.24
C SER A 53 14.47 1.81 8.49
N GLY A 54 13.31 2.48 8.65
CA GLY A 54 12.99 3.26 9.84
C GLY A 54 12.92 2.39 11.11
N PHE A 55 12.30 1.21 11.02
CA PHE A 55 12.29 0.22 12.10
C PHE A 55 13.71 -0.16 12.54
N LEU A 56 14.60 -0.51 11.60
CA LEU A 56 15.99 -0.82 11.92
C LEU A 56 16.71 0.37 12.56
N GLN A 57 16.47 1.58 12.05
CA GLN A 57 17.06 2.80 12.56
C GLN A 57 16.63 3.10 14.01
N ALA A 58 15.37 2.84 14.37
CA ALA A 58 14.88 3.00 15.74
C ALA A 58 15.64 2.10 16.73
N TYR A 59 15.86 0.83 16.37
CA TYR A 59 16.68 -0.08 17.16
C TYR A 59 18.13 0.40 17.24
N GLN A 60 18.72 0.81 16.12
CA GLN A 60 20.09 1.31 16.08
C GLN A 60 20.29 2.55 16.96
N ASN A 61 19.33 3.48 16.98
CA ASN A 61 19.37 4.68 17.83
C ASN A 61 19.39 4.33 19.33
N GLN A 62 18.78 3.20 19.70
CA GLN A 62 18.80 2.66 21.05
C GLN A 62 20.01 1.75 21.33
N GLN A 63 20.94 1.62 20.37
CA GLN A 63 22.08 0.71 20.41
C GLN A 63 21.65 -0.76 20.54
N LEU A 64 20.49 -1.10 19.95
CA LEU A 64 19.91 -2.43 19.91
C LEU A 64 19.94 -3.00 18.49
N THR A 65 19.76 -4.31 18.41
CA THR A 65 19.51 -5.04 17.16
C THR A 65 18.22 -5.81 17.31
N PRO A 66 17.29 -5.77 16.35
CA PRO A 66 16.05 -6.51 16.45
C PRO A 66 16.31 -8.02 16.45
N SER A 67 15.59 -8.74 17.31
CA SER A 67 15.61 -10.20 17.35
C SER A 67 14.75 -10.80 16.24
N LEU A 68 14.85 -12.12 16.04
CA LEU A 68 14.00 -12.82 15.09
C LEU A 68 12.50 -12.68 15.41
N GLU A 69 12.15 -12.55 16.69
CA GLU A 69 10.77 -12.36 17.13
C GLU A 69 10.26 -10.97 16.80
N ASP A 70 11.08 -9.93 17.04
CA ASP A 70 10.78 -8.55 16.64
C ASP A 70 10.55 -8.47 15.13
N MET A 71 11.40 -9.14 14.34
CA MET A 71 11.27 -9.21 12.89
C MET A 71 9.96 -9.90 12.45
N ARG A 72 9.55 -10.97 13.13
CA ARG A 72 8.27 -11.65 12.82
C ARG A 72 7.08 -10.76 13.11
N GLU A 73 7.12 -10.05 14.22
CA GLU A 73 6.07 -9.11 14.60
C GLU A 73 5.99 -7.92 13.64
N PHE A 74 7.13 -7.34 13.25
CA PHE A 74 7.18 -6.30 12.22
C PHE A 74 6.53 -6.78 10.92
N ASN A 75 6.87 -7.98 10.45
CA ASN A 75 6.28 -8.54 9.23
C ASN A 75 4.77 -8.76 9.36
N GLN A 76 4.29 -9.09 10.55
CA GLN A 76 2.86 -9.24 10.81
C GLN A 76 2.14 -7.88 10.72
N ILE A 77 2.70 -6.82 11.32
CA ILE A 77 2.18 -5.45 11.22
C ILE A 77 2.12 -5.01 9.75
N MET A 78 3.21 -5.20 9.00
CA MET A 78 3.24 -4.84 7.58
C MET A 78 2.22 -5.62 6.75
N LYS A 79 2.02 -6.90 7.07
CA LYS A 79 1.02 -7.74 6.39
C LYS A 79 -0.41 -7.27 6.66
N GLU A 80 -0.70 -6.85 7.88
CA GLU A 80 -2.02 -6.31 8.28
C GLU A 80 -2.30 -4.96 7.57
N GLN A 81 -1.27 -4.12 7.45
CA GLN A 81 -1.39 -2.80 6.81
C GLN A 81 -1.32 -2.85 5.27
N ALA A 82 -0.93 -3.99 4.68
CA ALA A 82 -0.65 -4.10 3.25
C ALA A 82 -1.81 -3.64 2.35
N THR A 83 -3.05 -4.00 2.69
CA THR A 83 -4.23 -3.60 1.92
C THR A 83 -4.48 -2.10 1.99
N VAL A 84 -4.26 -1.46 3.15
CA VAL A 84 -4.45 -0.02 3.32
C VAL A 84 -3.40 0.75 2.50
N ILE A 85 -2.14 0.32 2.58
CA ILE A 85 -1.04 0.92 1.78
C ILE A 85 -1.34 0.79 0.28
N LYS A 86 -1.78 -0.39 -0.19
CA LYS A 86 -2.13 -0.56 -1.62
C LYS A 86 -3.29 0.34 -2.05
N LYS A 87 -4.31 0.51 -1.21
CA LYS A 87 -5.44 1.40 -1.51
C LYS A 87 -5.00 2.86 -1.65
N SER A 88 -4.10 3.34 -0.77
CA SER A 88 -3.61 4.72 -0.84
C SER A 88 -2.80 4.98 -2.12
N ILE A 89 -1.98 4.01 -2.54
CA ILE A 89 -1.21 4.08 -3.80
C ILE A 89 -2.12 4.15 -5.02
N LEU A 90 -3.23 3.40 -5.01
CA LEU A 90 -4.19 3.35 -6.12
C LEU A 90 -5.19 4.52 -6.12
N GLY A 91 -5.15 5.39 -5.10
CA GLY A 91 -6.11 6.49 -4.95
C GLY A 91 -7.54 6.03 -4.66
N ILE A 92 -7.73 4.80 -4.18
CA ILE A 92 -9.05 4.25 -3.87
C ILE A 92 -9.46 4.72 -2.48
N SER A 93 -10.16 5.86 -2.41
CA SER A 93 -10.92 6.28 -1.23
C SER A 93 -12.21 5.44 -1.14
N GLU A 94 -12.75 5.20 0.06
CA GLU A 94 -13.94 4.35 0.32
C GLU A 94 -15.26 4.74 -0.39
N VAL A 95 -15.23 5.68 -1.34
CA VAL A 95 -16.41 6.22 -2.04
C VAL A 95 -16.65 5.57 -3.42
N GLN A 96 -15.83 4.60 -3.85
CA GLN A 96 -16.01 3.96 -5.18
C GLN A 96 -16.31 2.46 -5.07
N VAL A 97 -17.40 2.12 -4.37
CA VAL A 97 -18.11 0.86 -4.56
C VAL A 97 -19.55 1.20 -4.87
N ASP A 98 -19.80 1.70 -6.07
CA ASP A 98 -21.05 1.56 -6.82
C ASP A 98 -20.78 2.12 -8.23
N GLU A 99 -21.43 1.56 -9.25
CA GLU A 99 -21.31 1.90 -10.68
C GLU A 99 -20.19 1.24 -11.49
N LYS A 100 -20.07 -0.10 -11.46
CA LYS A 100 -19.75 -0.88 -12.68
C LYS A 100 -20.48 -2.22 -12.70
N GLU A 101 -21.79 -2.20 -12.53
CA GLU A 101 -22.67 -3.33 -12.82
C GLU A 101 -23.96 -2.83 -13.51
N SER A 102 -23.82 -2.07 -14.61
CA SER A 102 -24.95 -1.78 -15.50
C SER A 102 -24.50 -1.33 -16.90
N GLU A 103 -23.61 -2.09 -17.54
CA GLU A 103 -23.42 -2.02 -19.00
C GLU A 103 -23.37 -3.44 -19.55
N ASN A 104 -24.49 -4.16 -19.44
CA ASN A 104 -24.75 -5.40 -20.18
C ASN A 104 -26.26 -5.66 -20.19
N GLU A 105 -27.04 -4.76 -20.81
CA GLU A 105 -28.39 -5.07 -21.30
C GLU A 105 -28.88 -3.95 -22.24
N SER A 106 -28.42 -3.97 -23.49
CA SER A 106 -29.17 -3.38 -24.60
C SER A 106 -28.77 -4.04 -25.93
N ASP A 107 -29.19 -5.28 -26.10
CA ASP A 107 -29.26 -5.92 -27.42
C ASP A 107 -30.52 -6.80 -27.48
N GLN A 108 -31.68 -6.15 -27.48
CA GLN A 108 -32.96 -6.73 -27.90
C GLN A 108 -33.99 -5.62 -28.09
N ASP A 109 -34.02 -5.01 -29.28
CA ASP A 109 -35.23 -4.94 -30.11
C ASP A 109 -34.93 -4.23 -31.44
N SER A 110 -34.81 -5.02 -32.50
CA SER A 110 -34.98 -4.51 -33.87
C SER A 110 -35.81 -5.51 -34.66
N ALA A 111 -37.07 -5.62 -34.27
CA ALA A 111 -38.13 -6.11 -35.13
C ALA A 111 -39.22 -5.04 -35.23
N GLU A 112 -39.73 -4.87 -36.45
CA GLU A 112 -40.95 -4.12 -36.82
C GLU A 112 -40.82 -2.60 -36.99
N ASN A 113 -40.52 -2.18 -38.23
CA ASN A 113 -41.53 -1.60 -39.14
C ASN A 113 -40.83 -0.77 -40.23
N ASN A 114 -41.01 -1.16 -41.50
CA ASN A 114 -41.35 -0.16 -42.50
C ASN A 114 -42.19 -0.77 -43.63
N SER A 115 -43.23 0.00 -43.93
CA SER A 115 -44.33 -0.24 -44.84
C SER A 115 -43.95 -0.23 -46.32
#